data_AF-A0A430UNQ6-F1
#
_entry.id   AF-A0A430UNQ6-F1
#
_cell.length_a   1.000
_cell.length_b   1.000
_cell.length_c   1.000
_cell.angle_alpha   90.00
_cell.angle_beta   90.00
_cell.angle_gamma   90.00
#
_symmetry.space_group_name_H-M   'P 1'
#
loop_
_entity.id
_entity.type
_entity.pdbx_description
1 polymer ?
#
loop_
_entity_poly.entity_id
_entity_poly.type
_entity_poly.pdbx_seq_one_letter_code
_entity_poly.pdbx_strand_id
1 'polypeptide(L)'
;MRSNGLWIRGSRRDDLVRQAWRQAHKLRELLGVEVQPVLVFVGRRLKGEVGRLPVLGEEDLLPYLRAQSHRLAFEEARKLMAVLERRVR
;
A
#
# COMPACT_ATOMS: atom_id res chain seq x y z
N MET A 1 -23.09 -13.75 -0.83
CA MET A 1 -21.71 -13.19 -0.89
C MET A 1 -21.80 -11.67 -0.83
N ARG A 2 -21.56 -11.07 0.35
CA ARG A 2 -21.74 -9.63 0.56
C ARG A 2 -20.41 -8.88 0.34
N SER A 3 -20.36 -8.13 -0.76
CA SER A 3 -19.49 -7.00 -1.13
C SER A 3 -17.97 -7.11 -0.92
N ASN A 4 -17.24 -7.36 -2.03
CA ASN A 4 -15.82 -7.08 -2.23
C ASN A 4 -15.53 -5.56 -2.19
N GLY A 5 -15.62 -4.92 -1.02
CA GLY A 5 -15.44 -3.47 -0.89
C GLY A 5 -14.89 -3.05 0.46
N LEU A 6 -14.20 -1.92 0.49
CA LEU A 6 -13.69 -1.34 1.73
C LEU A 6 -14.83 -0.60 2.45
N TRP A 7 -15.12 -0.98 3.69
CA TRP A 7 -16.12 -0.28 4.51
C TRP A 7 -15.47 0.31 5.75
N ILE A 8 -15.66 1.62 5.96
CA ILE A 8 -15.12 2.36 7.11
C ILE A 8 -16.28 3.08 7.77
N ARG A 9 -16.56 2.76 9.04
CA ARG A 9 -17.63 3.38 9.85
C ARG A 9 -18.98 3.38 9.12
N GLY A 10 -19.35 2.26 8.51
CA GLY A 10 -20.62 2.10 7.77
C GLY A 10 -20.65 2.74 6.37
N SER A 11 -19.61 3.46 5.97
CA SER A 11 -19.49 4.05 4.63
C SER A 11 -18.58 3.23 3.73
N ARG A 12 -18.98 3.02 2.47
CA ARG A 12 -18.16 2.36 1.46
C ARG A 12 -17.09 3.32 0.93
N ARG A 13 -15.83 2.87 0.88
CA ARG A 13 -14.64 3.69 0.60
C ARG A 13 -13.79 3.14 -0.55
N ASP A 14 -14.45 2.86 -1.67
CA ASP A 14 -13.79 2.43 -2.92
C ASP A 14 -12.91 3.54 -3.52
N ASP A 15 -13.15 4.80 -3.14
CA ASP A 15 -12.30 5.96 -3.46
C ASP A 15 -10.85 5.77 -2.97
N LEU A 16 -10.68 5.30 -1.72
CA LEU A 16 -9.36 5.07 -1.13
C LEU A 16 -8.60 3.97 -1.86
N VAL A 17 -9.29 2.88 -2.17
CA VAL A 17 -8.71 1.75 -2.94
C VAL A 17 -8.25 2.22 -4.31
N ARG A 18 -9.10 2.97 -5.03
CA ARG A 18 -8.74 3.53 -6.34
C ARG A 18 -7.60 4.54 -6.26
N GLN A 19 -7.52 5.34 -5.19
CA GLN A 19 -6.44 6.29 -5.01
C GLN A 19 -5.11 5.59 -4.73
N ALA A 20 -5.10 4.57 -3.87
CA ALA A 20 -3.90 3.80 -3.56
C ALA A 20 -3.29 3.17 -4.82
N TRP A 21 -4.12 2.54 -5.67
CA TRP A 21 -3.65 1.98 -6.94
C TRP A 21 -3.18 3.04 -7.95
N ARG A 22 -3.86 4.19 -8.04
CA ARG A 22 -3.41 5.29 -8.89
C ARG A 22 -2.05 5.84 -8.46
N GLN A 23 -1.83 5.98 -7.15
CA GLN A 23 -0.54 6.43 -6.60
C GLN A 23 0.56 5.40 -6.86
N ALA A 24 0.28 4.12 -6.65
CA ALA A 24 1.23 3.04 -6.95
C ALA A 24 1.63 3.03 -8.43
N HIS A 25 0.67 3.20 -9.35
CA HIS A 25 0.95 3.30 -10.78
C HIS A 25 1.87 4.47 -11.11
N LYS A 26 1.56 5.66 -10.60
CA LYS A 26 2.38 6.86 -10.81
C LYS A 26 3.79 6.68 -10.23
N LEU A 27 3.92 6.10 -9.04
CA LEU A 27 5.23 5.82 -8.44
C LEU A 27 6.03 4.82 -9.27
N ARG A 28 5.39 3.77 -9.78
CA ARG A 28 6.01 2.82 -10.70
C ARG A 28 6.55 3.52 -11.95
N GLU A 29 5.78 4.40 -12.58
CA GLU A 29 6.23 5.15 -13.76
C GLU A 29 7.41 6.07 -13.44
N LEU A 30 7.39 6.73 -12.27
CA LEU A 30 8.45 7.63 -11.85
C LEU A 30 9.74 6.91 -11.48
N LEU A 31 9.64 5.72 -10.89
CA LEU A 31 10.75 5.01 -10.28
C LEU A 31 11.29 3.87 -11.15
N GLY A 32 10.51 3.37 -12.11
CA GLY A 32 10.87 2.22 -12.94
C GLY A 32 10.86 0.88 -12.18
N VAL A 33 10.25 0.83 -10.99
CA VAL A 33 10.16 -0.37 -10.15
C VAL A 33 8.71 -0.73 -9.87
N GLU A 34 8.44 -2.00 -9.59
CA GLU A 34 7.10 -2.42 -9.15
C GLU A 34 6.78 -1.81 -7.79
N VAL A 35 5.56 -1.27 -7.65
CA VAL A 35 5.07 -0.67 -6.40
C VAL A 35 3.73 -1.31 -6.08
N GLN A 36 3.68 -2.01 -4.95
CA GLN A 36 2.45 -2.60 -4.43
C GLN A 36 1.92 -1.75 -3.26
N PRO A 37 0.69 -1.21 -3.35
CA PRO A 37 0.09 -0.49 -2.25
C PRO A 37 -0.38 -1.44 -1.14
N VAL A 38 -0.35 -0.96 0.10
CA VAL A 38 -0.91 -1.61 1.28
C VAL A 38 -1.69 -0.57 2.08
N LEU A 39 -2.88 -0.90 2.57
CA LEU A 39 -3.63 -0.04 3.49
C LEU A 39 -3.41 -0.47 4.92
N VAL A 40 -3.00 0.47 5.77
CA VAL A 40 -2.76 0.24 7.20
C VAL A 40 -3.68 1.12 8.03
N PHE A 41 -4.42 0.51 8.95
CA PHE A 41 -5.32 1.18 9.87
C PHE A 41 -4.74 1.19 11.28
N VAL A 42 -4.30 2.36 11.72
CA VAL A 42 -3.69 2.59 13.04
C VAL A 42 -4.74 2.48 14.15
N GLY A 43 -4.38 1.84 15.26
CA GLY A 43 -5.25 1.70 16.45
C GLY A 43 -6.46 0.79 16.26
N ARG A 44 -6.47 -0.07 15.23
CA ARG A 44 -7.54 -1.04 14.99
C ARG A 44 -6.97 -2.40 14.60
N ARG A 45 -7.54 -3.46 15.17
CA ARG A 45 -7.34 -4.83 14.69
C ARG A 45 -8.14 -5.07 13.42
N LEU A 46 -7.46 -5.15 12.28
CA LEU A 46 -8.08 -5.35 10.98
C LEU A 46 -7.18 -6.25 10.14
N LYS A 47 -7.74 -7.25 9.50
CA LYS A 47 -7.01 -8.11 8.56
C LYS A 47 -7.94 -8.54 7.45
N GLY A 48 -7.54 -8.33 6.21
CA GLY A 48 -8.30 -8.74 5.04
C GLY A 48 -7.74 -8.15 3.75
N GLU A 49 -8.52 -8.27 2.69
CA GLU A 49 -8.16 -7.77 1.37
C GLU A 49 -9.38 -7.13 0.71
N VAL A 50 -9.13 -6.08 -0.08
CA VAL A 50 -10.14 -5.48 -0.96
C VAL A 50 -9.68 -5.65 -2.40
N GLY A 51 -10.22 -6.68 -3.07
CA GLY A 51 -9.64 -7.15 -4.32
C GLY A 51 -8.25 -7.73 -4.06
N ARG A 52 -7.20 -7.13 -4.64
CA ARG A 52 -5.79 -7.49 -4.42
C ARG A 52 -5.07 -6.54 -3.45
N LEU A 53 -5.77 -5.57 -2.86
CA LEU A 53 -5.17 -4.58 -1.96
C LEU A 53 -5.19 -5.13 -0.53
N PRO A 54 -4.02 -5.41 0.08
CA PRO A 54 -3.96 -5.86 1.47
C PRO A 54 -4.43 -4.75 2.42
N VAL A 55 -5.24 -5.13 3.40
CA VAL A 55 -5.73 -4.26 4.46
C VAL A 55 -5.29 -4.84 5.81
N LEU A 56 -4.46 -4.08 6.51
CA LEU A 56 -3.77 -4.52 7.72
C LEU A 56 -4.04 -3.57 8.89
N GLY A 57 -4.01 -4.12 10.10
CA GLY A 57 -3.77 -3.37 11.32
C GLY A 57 -2.29 -3.05 11.46
N GLU A 58 -1.97 -2.13 12.37
CA GLU A 58 -0.58 -1.74 12.64
C GLU A 58 0.28 -2.92 13.11
N GLU A 59 -0.27 -3.76 14.00
CA GLU A 59 0.41 -4.95 14.53
C GLU A 59 0.73 -6.01 13.45
N ASP A 60 -0.05 -6.05 12.36
CA ASP A 60 0.09 -7.02 11.28
C ASP A 60 1.07 -6.54 10.18
N LEU A 61 1.42 -5.23 10.16
CA LEU A 61 2.24 -4.65 9.10
C LEU A 61 3.64 -5.26 9.07
N LEU A 62 4.34 -5.30 10.20
CA LEU A 62 5.71 -5.80 10.23
C LEU A 62 5.80 -7.30 9.89
N PRO A 63 4.95 -8.19 10.45
CA PRO A 63 4.87 -9.58 10.01
C PRO A 63 4.59 -9.72 8.50
N TYR A 64 3.63 -8.96 7.98
CA TYR A 64 3.28 -8.98 6.55
C TYR A 64 4.48 -8.60 5.68
N LEU A 65 5.18 -7.51 6.01
CA LEU A 65 6.36 -7.07 5.26
C LEU A 65 7.49 -8.10 5.32
N ARG A 66 7.71 -8.76 6.47
CA ARG A 66 8.73 -9.81 6.60
C ARG A 66 8.44 -11.04 5.75
N ALA A 67 7.17 -11.37 5.54
CA ALA A 67 6.75 -12.49 4.70
C ALA A 67 6.92 -12.24 3.20
N GLN A 68 7.13 -10.99 2.76
CA GLN A 68 7.33 -10.68 1.35
C GLN A 68 8.72 -11.14 0.89
N SER A 69 8.72 -11.99 -0.13
CA SER A 69 9.91 -12.62 -0.71
C SER A 69 10.79 -11.66 -1.49
N HIS A 70 10.20 -10.62 -2.09
CA HIS A 70 10.90 -9.66 -2.93
C HIS A 70 10.70 -8.26 -2.35
N ARG A 71 11.77 -7.73 -1.73
CA ARG A 71 11.80 -6.38 -1.18
C ARG A 71 13.10 -5.71 -1.58
N LEU A 72 13.01 -4.43 -1.89
CA LEU A 72 14.19 -3.60 -2.06
C LEU A 72 15.01 -3.62 -0.77
N ALA A 73 16.32 -3.79 -0.91
CA ALA A 73 17.23 -3.55 0.19
C ALA A 73 17.14 -2.09 0.62
N PHE A 74 17.49 -1.80 1.87
CA PHE A 74 17.40 -0.45 2.43
C PHE A 74 18.13 0.60 1.57
N GLU A 75 19.32 0.25 1.05
CA GLU A 75 20.10 1.12 0.17
C GLU A 75 19.42 1.41 -1.17
N GLU A 76 18.72 0.43 -1.73
CA GLU A 76 17.96 0.59 -2.98
C GLU A 76 16.74 1.48 -2.74
N ALA A 77 16.02 1.25 -1.65
CA ALA A 77 14.91 2.09 -1.23
C ALA A 77 15.36 3.55 -1.01
N ARG A 78 16.51 3.77 -0.38
CA ARG A 78 17.08 5.11 -0.14
C ARG A 78 17.40 5.83 -1.46
N LYS A 79 17.99 5.14 -2.43
CA LYS A 79 18.27 5.70 -3.77
C LYS A 79 16.98 6.11 -4.48
N LEU A 80 15.93 5.29 -4.40
CA LEU A 80 14.63 5.59 -5.01
C LEU A 80 13.93 6.78 -4.34
N MET A 81 14.04 6.91 -3.01
CA MET A 81 13.53 8.08 -2.28
C MET A 81 14.18 9.38 -2.76
N ALA A 82 15.50 9.39 -2.97
CA ALA A 82 16.19 10.56 -3.51
C ALA A 82 15.73 10.93 -4.93
N VAL A 83 15.33 9.96 -5.75
CA VAL A 83 14.73 10.22 -7.08
C VAL A 83 13.36 10.87 -6.94
N LEU A 84 12.52 10.39 -6.01
CA LEU A 84 11.21 10.98 -5.73
C LEU A 84 11.33 12.43 -5.26
N GLU A 85 12.21 12.71 -4.30
CA GLU A 85 12.42 14.06 -3.77
C GLU A 85 12.82 15.08 -4.84
N ARG A 86 13.58 14.64 -5.85
CA ARG A 86 13.98 15.50 -6.98
C ARG A 86 12.86 15.72 -8.00
N ARG A 87 11.95 14.76 -8.17
CA ARG A 87 10.90 14.77 -9.21
C ARG A 87 9.56 15.34 -8.74
N VAL A 88 9.32 15.41 -7.43
CA VAL A 88 8.03 15.82 -6.84
C VAL A 88 8.14 17.19 -6.14
N ARG A 89 8.95 18.11 -6.68
CA ARG A 89 8.93 19.52 -6.26
C ARG A 89 7.71 20.25 -6.79
#